data_AF-A0AAV4EAI9-F1
#
_entry.id   AF-A0AAV4EAI9-F1
#
_cell.length_a   1.000
_cell.length_b   1.000
_cell.length_c   1.000
_cell.angle_alpha   90.00
_cell.angle_beta   90.00
_cell.angle_gamma   90.00
#
_symmetry.space_group_name_H-M   'P 1'
#
loop_
_entity.id
_entity.type
_entity.pdbx_description
1 polymer ?
#
loop_
_entity_poly.entity_id
_entity_poly.type
_entity_poly.pdbx_seq_one_letter_code
_entity_poly.pdbx_strand_id
1 'polypeptide(L)'
;MTDALGGHFGTFSIGGRPITNLWFASDIDRLARNECELTSFVEHLDKASSNFCMDVSAEKAKIMTNSKESLKRELNVNVQTLEIVTKLKYLGSIISNEGSKPGILSRMAQTTANLTKLKPIWNNKNIAISSKIRLLRSLVISIFL
;
A
#
# COMPACT_ATOMS: atom_id res chain seq x y z
N MET A 1 -10.71 13.16 13.60
CA MET A 1 -10.55 12.07 12.62
C MET A 1 -11.00 10.69 13.11
N THR A 2 -10.89 10.37 14.40
CA THR A 2 -11.46 9.13 14.98
C THR A 2 -12.96 8.98 14.68
N ASP A 3 -13.69 10.10 14.59
CA ASP A 3 -15.10 10.15 14.22
C ASP A 3 -15.40 9.68 12.79
N ALA A 4 -14.45 9.77 11.87
CA ALA A 4 -14.60 9.26 10.50
C ALA A 4 -14.63 7.72 10.44
N LEU A 5 -14.12 7.07 11.49
CA LEU A 5 -13.95 5.61 11.59
C LEU A 5 -14.68 5.00 12.80
N GLY A 6 -15.31 5.83 13.62
CA GLY A 6 -16.16 5.40 14.72
C GLY A 6 -17.48 4.81 14.23
N GLY A 7 -18.00 3.79 14.92
CA GLY A 7 -19.32 3.22 14.65
C GLY A 7 -19.37 2.08 13.63
N HIS A 8 -18.28 1.75 12.95
CA HIS A 8 -18.22 0.61 12.03
C HIS A 8 -17.46 -0.58 12.63
N PHE A 9 -18.21 -1.63 13.00
CA PHE A 9 -17.65 -2.94 13.34
C PHE A 9 -17.03 -3.55 12.07
N GLY A 10 -15.71 -3.61 12.01
CA GLY A 10 -15.03 -4.24 10.87
C GLY A 10 -15.45 -5.70 10.77
N THR A 11 -16.06 -6.05 9.64
CA THR A 11 -16.55 -7.41 9.38
C THR A 11 -15.44 -8.35 8.89
N PHE A 12 -14.26 -7.80 8.64
CA PHE A 12 -13.04 -8.50 8.29
C PHE A 12 -12.21 -8.79 9.54
N SER A 13 -11.84 -10.05 9.76
CA SER A 13 -11.08 -10.47 10.95
C SER A 13 -9.90 -11.36 10.59
N ILE A 14 -8.75 -11.12 11.23
CA ILE A 14 -7.58 -11.99 11.16
C ILE A 14 -7.33 -12.55 12.56
N GLY A 15 -7.27 -13.89 12.68
CA GLY A 15 -7.05 -14.54 13.98
C GLY A 15 -8.12 -14.22 15.03
N GLY A 16 -9.37 -14.02 14.61
CA GLY A 16 -10.49 -13.66 15.50
C GLY A 16 -10.51 -12.19 15.94
N ARG A 17 -9.57 -11.36 15.49
CA ARG A 17 -9.55 -9.92 15.77
C ARG A 17 -10.07 -9.15 14.55
N PRO A 18 -11.10 -8.30 14.69
CA PRO A 18 -11.55 -7.46 13.60
C PRO A 18 -10.45 -6.46 13.24
N ILE A 19 -10.09 -6.41 11.97
CA ILE A 19 -9.14 -5.42 11.42
C ILE A 19 -9.94 -4.56 10.46
N THR A 20 -9.91 -3.26 10.72
CA THR A 20 -10.80 -2.33 10.03
C THR A 20 -10.03 -1.38 9.11
N ASN A 21 -8.84 -0.97 9.53
CA ASN A 21 -8.02 0.05 8.88
C ASN A 21 -6.53 -0.15 9.15
N LEU A 22 -5.69 0.42 8.29
CA LEU A 22 -4.26 0.61 8.47
C LEU A 22 -3.96 2.11 8.30
N TRP A 23 -3.33 2.70 9.30
CA TRP A 23 -3.01 4.13 9.34
C TRP A 23 -1.51 4.33 9.36
N PHE A 24 -1.01 5.18 8.46
CA PHE A 24 0.36 5.64 8.49
C PHE A 24 0.46 7.08 8.00
N ALA A 25 0.84 7.99 8.90
CA ALA A 25 0.89 9.43 8.62
C ALA A 25 -0.45 9.94 8.02
N SER A 26 -0.43 10.41 6.77
CA SER A 26 -1.61 10.87 6.04
C SER A 26 -2.35 9.76 5.28
N ASP A 27 -1.77 8.57 5.16
CA ASP A 27 -2.30 7.48 4.35
C ASP A 27 -3.21 6.59 5.21
N ILE A 28 -4.43 6.37 4.70
CA ILE A 28 -5.46 5.53 5.32
C ILE A 28 -5.86 4.44 4.33
N ASP A 29 -5.63 3.18 4.71
CA ASP A 29 -6.17 2.03 4.00
C ASP A 29 -7.30 1.42 4.82
N ARG A 30 -8.47 1.24 4.21
CA ARG A 30 -9.63 0.59 4.83
C ARG A 30 -9.89 -0.75 4.18
N LEU A 31 -10.13 -1.77 5.00
CA LEU A 31 -10.62 -3.07 4.53
C LEU A 31 -12.13 -3.13 4.70
N ALA A 32 -12.82 -3.56 3.65
CA ALA A 32 -14.27 -3.76 3.65
C ALA A 32 -14.59 -5.15 3.08
N ARG A 33 -15.58 -5.85 3.66
CA ARG A 33 -15.98 -7.19 3.20
C ARG A 33 -16.91 -7.14 1.99
N ASN A 34 -17.68 -6.07 1.87
CA ASN A 34 -18.66 -5.89 0.82
C ASN A 34 -18.69 -4.44 0.33
N GLU A 35 -19.28 -4.26 -0.84
CA GLU A 35 -19.39 -2.96 -1.49
C GLU A 35 -20.18 -1.93 -0.67
N CYS A 36 -21.22 -2.35 0.06
CA CYS A 36 -22.00 -1.44 0.91
C CYS A 36 -21.15 -0.85 2.06
N GLU A 37 -20.33 -1.67 2.71
CA GLU A 37 -19.40 -1.24 3.75
C GLU A 37 -18.36 -0.27 3.18
N LEU A 38 -17.82 -0.56 1.99
CA LEU A 38 -16.88 0.34 1.31
C LEU A 38 -17.54 1.68 0.93
N THR A 39 -18.77 1.63 0.41
CA THR A 39 -19.53 2.84 0.02
C THR A 39 -19.78 3.74 1.23
N SER A 40 -20.31 3.17 2.30
CA SER A 40 -20.62 3.91 3.53
C SER A 40 -19.36 4.51 4.16
N PHE A 41 -18.22 3.82 4.05
CA PHE A 41 -16.94 4.35 4.50
C PHE A 41 -16.49 5.56 3.68
N VAL A 42 -16.56 5.48 2.35
CA VAL A 42 -16.16 6.59 1.46
C VAL A 42 -17.02 7.83 1.73
N GLU A 43 -18.33 7.66 1.90
CA GLU A 43 -19.25 8.76 2.24
C GLU A 43 -18.94 9.38 3.62
N HIS A 44 -18.66 8.54 4.63
CA HIS A 44 -18.26 9.03 5.94
C HIS A 44 -16.91 9.74 5.91
N LEU A 45 -15.96 9.23 5.13
CA LEU A 45 -14.64 9.82 4.98
C LEU A 45 -14.75 11.21 4.33
N ASP A 46 -15.53 11.34 3.26
CA ASP A 46 -15.76 12.60 2.54
C ASP A 46 -16.41 13.66 3.46
N LYS A 47 -17.47 13.25 4.18
CA LYS A 47 -18.16 14.12 5.15
C LYS A 47 -17.26 14.52 6.32
N ALA A 48 -16.52 13.58 6.89
CA ALA A 48 -15.62 13.88 8.00
C ALA A 48 -14.46 14.76 7.55
N SER A 49 -13.88 14.51 6.37
CA SER A 49 -12.78 15.32 5.82
C SER A 49 -13.24 16.76 5.62
N SER A 50 -14.43 16.95 5.05
CA SER A 50 -15.08 18.27 4.92
C SER A 50 -15.23 18.98 6.27
N ASN A 51 -15.68 18.27 7.31
CA ASN A 51 -15.84 18.83 8.66
C ASN A 51 -14.51 19.26 9.31
N PHE A 52 -13.41 18.59 8.98
CA PHE A 52 -12.08 18.92 9.49
C PHE A 52 -11.29 19.86 8.55
N CYS A 53 -11.92 20.42 7.50
CA CYS A 53 -11.27 21.21 6.47
C CYS A 53 -10.07 20.48 5.82
N MET A 54 -10.22 19.18 5.59
CA MET A 54 -9.23 18.32 4.94
C MET A 54 -9.76 17.86 3.58
N ASP A 55 -8.88 17.82 2.59
CA ASP A 55 -9.19 17.30 1.26
C ASP A 55 -8.64 15.88 1.07
N VAL A 56 -9.50 14.98 0.63
CA VAL A 56 -9.08 13.65 0.17
C VAL A 56 -8.69 13.77 -1.31
N SER A 57 -7.45 13.40 -1.62
CA SER A 57 -6.97 13.37 -3.00
C SER A 57 -7.59 12.19 -3.73
N ALA A 58 -8.61 12.43 -4.53
CA ALA A 58 -9.23 11.40 -5.38
C ALA A 58 -8.26 10.80 -6.40
N GLU A 59 -7.24 11.56 -6.83
CA GLU A 59 -6.16 11.04 -7.68
C GLU A 59 -5.32 9.95 -6.97
N LYS A 60 -5.09 10.10 -5.66
CA LYS A 60 -4.28 9.15 -4.87
C LYS A 60 -5.11 8.04 -4.25
N ALA A 61 -6.37 8.30 -3.93
CA ALA A 61 -7.29 7.31 -3.41
C ALA A 61 -7.64 6.30 -4.51
N LYS A 62 -7.39 5.02 -4.25
CA LYS A 62 -7.64 3.93 -5.18
C LYS A 62 -8.45 2.85 -4.51
N ILE A 63 -9.24 2.13 -5.30
CA ILE A 63 -10.00 0.97 -4.85
C ILE A 63 -9.36 -0.28 -5.43
N MET A 64 -9.17 -1.29 -4.60
CA MET A 64 -8.74 -2.61 -5.03
C MET A 64 -9.75 -3.64 -4.55
N THR A 65 -10.14 -4.57 -5.43
CA THR A 65 -11.10 -5.63 -5.12
C THR A 65 -10.50 -7.00 -5.48
N ASN A 66 -10.78 -7.99 -4.63
CA ASN A 66 -10.50 -9.40 -4.91
C ASN A 66 -11.73 -10.13 -5.49
N SER A 67 -12.87 -9.45 -5.63
CA SER A 67 -14.08 -10.03 -6.23
C SER A 67 -13.90 -10.21 -7.73
N LYS A 68 -14.51 -11.27 -8.27
CA LYS A 68 -14.64 -11.46 -9.73
C LYS A 68 -15.71 -10.56 -10.34
N GLU A 69 -16.64 -10.08 -9.52
CA GLU A 69 -17.68 -9.14 -9.94
C GLU A 69 -17.13 -7.71 -9.88
N SER A 70 -17.44 -6.92 -10.92
CA SER A 70 -17.23 -5.48 -10.89
C SER A 70 -18.08 -4.85 -9.78
N LEU A 71 -17.61 -3.72 -9.23
CA LEU A 71 -18.43 -2.93 -8.32
C LEU A 71 -19.73 -2.52 -9.03
N LYS A 72 -20.86 -2.63 -8.33
CA LYS A 72 -22.18 -2.29 -8.87
C LYS A 72 -22.43 -0.79 -8.85
N ARG A 73 -21.74 -0.06 -7.98
CA ARG A 73 -21.77 1.40 -7.83
C ARG A 73 -20.40 2.01 -8.02
N GLU A 74 -20.40 3.16 -8.66
CA GLU A 74 -19.26 4.06 -8.68
C GLU A 74 -19.08 4.70 -7.30
N LEU A 75 -17.83 4.75 -6.84
CA LEU A 75 -17.47 5.34 -5.56
C LEU A 75 -16.78 6.67 -5.83
N ASN A 76 -17.37 7.74 -5.29
CA ASN A 76 -16.95 9.10 -5.55
C ASN A 76 -16.45 9.77 -4.27
N VAL A 77 -15.39 10.57 -4.39
CA VAL A 77 -14.84 11.45 -3.34
C VAL A 77 -14.68 12.83 -3.95
N ASN A 78 -15.16 13.89 -3.30
CA ASN A 78 -15.11 15.25 -3.85
C ASN A 78 -15.61 15.34 -5.32
N VAL A 79 -16.69 14.61 -5.65
CA VAL A 79 -17.30 14.52 -7.00
C VAL A 79 -16.44 13.78 -8.05
N GLN A 80 -15.27 13.25 -7.68
CA GLN A 80 -14.42 12.46 -8.56
C GLN A 80 -14.56 10.96 -8.29
N THR A 81 -14.70 10.19 -9.36
CA THR A 81 -14.76 8.72 -9.27
C THR A 81 -13.40 8.14 -8.96
N LEU A 82 -13.35 7.30 -7.93
CA LEU A 82 -12.15 6.60 -7.50
C LEU A 82 -11.77 5.53 -8.52
N GLU A 83 -10.48 5.50 -8.90
CA GLU A 83 -9.97 4.52 -9.84
C GLU A 83 -9.89 3.13 -9.20
N ILE A 84 -10.39 2.13 -9.92
CA ILE A 84 -10.27 0.71 -9.56
C ILE A 84 -8.96 0.16 -10.13
N VAL A 85 -8.09 -0.33 -9.26
CA VAL A 85 -6.78 -0.86 -9.62
C VAL A 85 -6.66 -2.35 -9.28
N THR A 86 -5.88 -3.08 -10.06
CA THR A 86 -5.53 -4.49 -9.81
C THR A 86 -4.25 -4.65 -8.98
N LYS A 87 -3.50 -3.55 -8.83
CA LYS A 87 -2.23 -3.47 -8.11
C LYS A 87 -2.14 -2.13 -7.41
N LEU A 88 -1.84 -2.17 -6.11
CA LEU A 88 -1.66 -0.99 -5.27
C LEU A 88 -0.30 -1.04 -4.58
N LYS A 89 0.33 0.11 -4.39
CA LYS A 89 1.57 0.23 -3.62
C LYS A 89 1.26 0.92 -2.30
N TYR A 90 1.40 0.20 -1.19
CA TYR A 90 1.22 0.72 0.16
C TYR A 90 2.51 0.59 0.96
N LEU A 91 3.03 1.72 1.46
CA LEU A 91 4.27 1.79 2.27
C LEU A 91 5.46 1.02 1.67
N GLY A 92 5.60 1.05 0.34
CA GLY A 92 6.65 0.33 -0.37
C GLY A 92 6.33 -1.12 -0.73
N SER A 93 5.31 -1.71 -0.11
CA SER A 93 4.81 -3.05 -0.43
C SER A 93 3.83 -3.00 -1.60
N ILE A 94 3.85 -4.03 -2.44
CA ILE A 94 2.94 -4.17 -3.57
C ILE A 94 1.86 -5.16 -3.18
N ILE A 95 0.61 -4.71 -3.23
CA ILE A 95 -0.59 -5.53 -3.05
C ILE A 95 -1.16 -5.79 -4.43
N SER A 96 -1.45 -7.06 -4.75
CA SER A 96 -1.96 -7.46 -6.06
C SER A 96 -2.78 -8.74 -5.98
N ASN A 97 -3.63 -8.97 -6.97
CA ASN A 97 -4.41 -10.21 -7.09
C ASN A 97 -3.54 -11.44 -7.39
N GLU A 98 -2.30 -11.22 -7.84
CA GLU A 98 -1.28 -12.26 -8.06
C GLU A 98 -0.51 -12.66 -6.77
N GLY A 99 -1.00 -12.21 -5.62
CA GLY A 99 -0.38 -12.45 -4.33
C GLY A 99 0.99 -11.76 -4.20
N SER A 100 1.98 -12.48 -3.68
CA SER A 100 3.31 -11.96 -3.37
C SER A 100 4.25 -11.83 -4.59
N LYS A 101 3.90 -12.43 -5.72
CA LYS A 101 4.76 -12.51 -6.91
C LYS A 101 5.22 -11.13 -7.40
N PRO A 102 4.34 -10.12 -7.59
CA PRO A 102 4.80 -8.79 -8.03
C PRO A 102 5.71 -8.08 -7.03
N GLY A 103 5.51 -8.30 -5.73
CA GLY A 103 6.38 -7.77 -4.68
C GLY A 103 7.78 -8.38 -4.73
N ILE A 104 7.87 -9.71 -4.88
CA ILE A 104 9.15 -10.43 -5.02
C ILE A 104 9.90 -9.96 -6.28
N LEU A 105 9.22 -9.87 -7.42
CA LEU A 105 9.83 -9.39 -8.66
C LEU A 105 10.34 -7.95 -8.55
N SER A 106 9.58 -7.07 -7.88
CA SER A 106 10.03 -5.71 -7.62
C SER A 106 11.28 -5.66 -6.75
N ARG A 107 11.34 -6.45 -5.68
CA ARG A 107 12.53 -6.55 -4.81
C ARG A 107 13.74 -7.10 -5.57
N MET A 108 13.56 -8.12 -6.39
CA MET A 108 14.62 -8.65 -7.27
C MET A 108 15.16 -7.58 -8.23
N ALA A 109 14.28 -6.82 -8.87
CA ALA A 109 14.68 -5.74 -9.78
C ALA A 109 15.46 -4.63 -9.03
N GLN A 110 14.98 -4.21 -7.86
CA GLN A 110 15.65 -3.20 -7.03
C GLN A 110 17.04 -3.68 -6.54
N THR A 111 17.11 -4.94 -6.11
CA THR A 111 18.36 -5.60 -5.69
C THR A 111 19.37 -5.61 -6.82
N THR A 112 18.94 -6.00 -8.03
CA THR A 112 19.79 -6.03 -9.23
C THR A 112 20.27 -4.63 -9.63
N ALA A 113 19.39 -3.63 -9.56
CA ALA A 113 19.74 -2.24 -9.82
C ALA A 113 20.78 -1.72 -8.82
N ASN A 114 20.60 -1.98 -7.52
CA ASN A 114 21.55 -1.55 -6.49
C ASN A 114 22.89 -2.26 -6.60
N LEU A 115 22.89 -3.57 -6.88
CA LEU A 115 24.13 -4.31 -7.13
C LEU A 115 24.89 -3.73 -8.32
N THR A 116 24.17 -3.33 -9.39
CA THR A 116 24.75 -2.69 -10.58
C THR A 116 25.29 -1.30 -10.28
N LYS A 117 24.57 -0.48 -9.50
CA LYS A 117 25.03 0.85 -9.07
C LYS A 117 26.33 0.79 -8.27
N LEU A 118 26.51 -0.27 -7.48
CA LEU A 118 27.69 -0.45 -6.63
C LEU A 118 28.87 -1.13 -7.35
N LYS A 119 28.79 -1.41 -8.66
CA LYS A 119 29.91 -1.95 -9.48
C LYS A 119 31.25 -1.26 -9.25
N PRO A 120 31.35 0.09 -9.13
CA PRO A 120 32.63 0.75 -8.87
C PRO A 120 33.28 0.30 -7.55
N ILE A 121 32.47 0.07 -6.51
CA ILE A 121 32.93 -0.41 -5.20
C ILE A 121 33.38 -1.87 -5.31
N TRP A 122 32.64 -2.71 -6.02
CA TRP A 122 32.97 -4.12 -6.22
C TRP A 122 34.30 -4.29 -6.95
N ASN A 123 34.55 -3.47 -7.98
CA ASN A 123 35.75 -3.53 -8.80
C ASN A 123 36.98 -2.85 -8.16
N ASN A 124 36.78 -2.00 -7.14
CA ASN A 124 37.88 -1.29 -6.51
C ASN A 124 38.74 -2.21 -5.63
N LYS A 125 40.01 -2.37 -5.98
CA LYS A 125 40.96 -3.22 -5.24
C LYS A 125 41.43 -2.62 -3.91
N ASN A 126 41.28 -1.31 -3.72
CA ASN A 126 41.69 -0.59 -2.51
C ASN A 126 40.68 -0.76 -1.35
N ILE A 127 39.51 -1.34 -1.63
CA ILE A 127 38.48 -1.58 -0.61
C ILE A 127 38.61 -3.01 -0.10
N ALA A 128 38.78 -3.15 1.21
CA ALA A 128 38.84 -4.45 1.88
C ALA A 128 37.57 -5.29 1.60
N ILE A 129 37.77 -6.61 1.43
CA ILE A 129 36.69 -7.56 1.15
C ILE A 129 35.64 -7.55 2.27
N SER A 130 36.08 -7.41 3.53
CA SER A 130 35.19 -7.31 4.69
C SER A 130 34.21 -6.13 4.58
N SER A 131 34.69 -4.96 4.15
CA SER A 131 33.85 -3.78 3.91
C SER A 131 32.87 -4.00 2.75
N LYS A 132 33.31 -4.65 1.66
CA LYS A 132 32.42 -4.99 0.53
C LYS A 132 31.29 -5.93 0.96
N ILE A 133 31.60 -6.94 1.78
CA ILE A 133 30.58 -7.88 2.32
C ILE A 133 29.58 -7.13 3.21
N ARG A 134 30.04 -6.21 4.07
CA ARG A 134 29.15 -5.38 4.90
C ARG A 134 28.23 -4.51 4.05
N LEU A 135 28.74 -3.89 2.98
CA LEU A 135 27.94 -3.10 2.05
C LEU A 135 26.92 -3.96 1.30
N LEU A 136 27.32 -5.14 0.82
CA LEU A 136 26.40 -6.08 0.18
C LEU A 136 25.25 -6.47 1.12
N ARG A 137 25.56 -6.83 2.37
CA ARG A 137 24.54 -7.20 3.37
C ARG A 137 23.58 -6.05 3.67
N SER A 138 24.11 -4.85 3.89
CA SER A 138 23.33 -3.68 4.32
C SER A 138 22.53 -3.00 3.20
N LEU A 139 23.01 -3.02 1.96
CA LEU A 139 22.42 -2.25 0.85
C LEU A 139 21.73 -3.09 -0.23
N VAL A 140 22.05 -4.38 -0.30
CA VAL A 140 21.53 -5.27 -1.35
C VAL A 140 20.68 -6.38 -0.74
N ILE A 141 21.22 -7.13 0.22
CA ILE A 141 20.50 -8.25 0.84
C ILE A 141 19.29 -7.75 1.65
N SER A 142 19.41 -6.60 2.31
CA SER A 142 18.31 -5.96 3.05
C SER A 142 17.07 -5.64 2.21
N ILE A 143 17.24 -5.43 0.91
CA ILE A 143 16.14 -5.13 -0.04
C ILE A 143 15.55 -6.41 -0.61
N PHE A 144 16.38 -7.46 -0.73
CA PHE A 144 15.95 -8.74 -1.26
C PHE A 144 15.11 -9.53 -0.25
N LEU A 145 15.51 -9.54 1.03
CA LEU A 145 14.80 -10.25 2.09
C LEU A 145 13.41 -9.67 2.37
#